data_AF-A0A8J5K3D2-F1
#
_entry.id   AF-A0A8J5K3D2-F1
#
_cell.length_a   1.000
_cell.length_b   1.000
_cell.length_c   1.000
_cell.angle_alpha   90.00
_cell.angle_beta   90.00
_cell.angle_gamma   90.00
#
_symmetry.space_group_name_H-M   'P 1'
#
loop_
_entity.id
_entity.type
_entity.pdbx_description
1 polymer ?
#
loop_
_entity_poly.entity_id
_entity_poly.type
_entity_poly.pdbx_seq_one_letter_code
_entity_poly.pdbx_strand_id
1 'polypeptide(L)'
;MIIDEDVQHIIMLARQVGGEGFDDLQEEEVQEELLGHALEELSEEELVKEQQRHEDEDEEEEGEVDEVPALTVTGINKGLLLCRGTMDYFFDIDPSIERSVNFNRAIKQVPTFYKELLKELKRQVAQPPISMFFLPPSTPSPTPSTPARKPQPPVHAPPPPDSDSDMDNPPPAAPSSDLLLSSASSEAEEENFIFILANPGQLFLTTS
;
A
#
# COMPACT_ATOMS: atom_id res chain seq x y z
N MET A 1 -37.22 35.03 7.13
CA MET A 1 -37.92 33.87 7.71
C MET A 1 -37.25 32.56 7.30
N ILE A 2 -35.91 32.54 7.16
CA ILE A 2 -35.13 31.33 6.88
C ILE A 2 -34.45 30.87 8.19
N ILE A 3 -34.04 31.83 9.02
CA ILE A 3 -33.38 31.60 10.32
C ILE A 3 -34.27 30.77 11.27
N ASP A 4 -35.57 31.05 11.34
CA ASP A 4 -36.47 30.36 12.28
C ASP A 4 -36.60 28.84 11.97
N GLU A 5 -36.52 28.43 10.70
CA GLU A 5 -36.61 27.01 10.33
C GLU A 5 -35.31 26.26 10.69
N ASP A 6 -34.16 26.91 10.47
CA ASP A 6 -32.85 26.36 10.81
C ASP A 6 -32.66 26.25 12.33
N VAL A 7 -33.11 27.24 13.11
CA VAL A 7 -33.05 27.22 14.58
C VAL A 7 -33.86 26.05 15.15
N GLN A 8 -35.08 25.84 14.65
CA GLN A 8 -35.91 24.71 15.07
C GLN A 8 -35.28 23.36 14.70
N HIS A 9 -34.63 23.28 13.54
CA HIS A 9 -33.92 22.08 13.12
C HIS A 9 -32.70 21.78 14.02
N ILE A 10 -31.92 22.81 14.37
CA ILE A 10 -30.77 22.69 15.28
C ILE A 10 -31.21 22.19 16.67
N ILE A 11 -32.25 22.78 17.25
CA ILE A 11 -32.79 22.36 18.56
C ILE A 11 -33.30 20.93 18.51
N MET A 12 -34.00 20.57 17.43
CA MET A 12 -34.48 19.19 17.24
C MET A 12 -33.31 18.20 17.21
N LEU A 13 -32.23 18.52 16.49
CA LEU A 13 -31.03 17.68 16.42
C LEU A 13 -30.32 17.60 17.79
N ALA A 14 -30.16 18.73 18.48
CA ALA A 14 -29.55 18.78 19.81
C ALA A 14 -30.30 17.86 20.81
N ARG A 15 -31.62 17.96 20.86
CA ARG A 15 -32.46 17.10 21.72
C ARG A 15 -32.49 15.63 21.28
N GLN A 16 -32.28 15.36 20.00
CA GLN A 16 -32.20 13.99 19.48
C GLN A 16 -30.87 13.32 19.87
N VAL A 17 -29.78 14.08 19.94
CA VAL A 17 -28.48 13.63 20.46
C VAL A 17 -28.57 13.43 21.98
N GLY A 18 -29.22 14.37 22.68
CA GLY A 18 -29.42 14.35 24.12
C GLY A 18 -28.14 14.65 24.91
N GLY A 19 -28.27 14.83 26.22
CA GLY A 19 -27.15 15.14 27.11
C GLY A 19 -27.37 16.44 27.90
N GLU A 20 -26.60 16.61 28.98
CA GLU A 20 -26.68 17.80 29.82
C GLU A 20 -26.34 19.05 28.98
N GLY A 21 -27.25 20.02 28.96
CA GLY A 21 -27.13 21.25 28.15
C GLY A 21 -27.78 21.18 26.75
N PHE A 22 -27.97 20.00 26.15
CA PHE A 22 -28.64 19.87 24.86
C PHE A 22 -30.17 19.71 24.98
N ASP A 23 -30.62 19.05 26.04
CA ASP A 23 -32.05 18.86 26.31
C ASP A 23 -32.74 20.19 26.69
N ASP A 24 -32.00 21.06 27.37
CA ASP A 24 -32.48 22.34 27.88
C ASP A 24 -32.27 23.51 26.91
N LEU A 25 -31.65 23.26 25.74
CA LEU A 25 -31.32 24.28 24.75
C LEU A 25 -32.58 25.05 24.28
N GLN A 26 -32.53 26.38 24.38
CA GLN A 26 -33.63 27.27 24.02
C GLN A 26 -33.42 27.93 22.64
N GLU A 27 -34.53 28.30 22.00
CA GLU A 27 -34.52 28.94 20.68
C GLU A 27 -33.82 30.30 20.71
N GLU A 28 -34.03 31.05 21.78
CA GLU A 28 -33.42 32.37 21.97
C GLU A 28 -31.89 32.30 22.07
N GLU A 29 -31.35 31.24 22.68
CA GLU A 29 -29.90 31.03 22.82
C GLU A 29 -29.25 30.75 21.46
N VAL A 30 -29.85 29.85 20.68
CA VAL A 30 -29.37 29.51 19.33
C VAL A 30 -29.52 30.71 18.39
N GLN A 31 -30.60 31.47 18.52
CA GLN A 31 -30.85 32.65 17.70
C GLN A 31 -29.89 33.80 18.04
N GLU A 32 -29.57 34.03 19.31
CA GLU A 32 -28.58 35.02 19.74
C GLU A 32 -27.20 34.68 19.17
N GLU A 33 -26.77 33.43 19.26
CA GLU A 33 -25.48 32.96 18.74
C GLU A 33 -25.39 33.12 17.22
N LEU A 34 -26.41 32.66 16.49
CA LEU A 34 -26.45 32.76 15.03
C LEU A 34 -26.46 34.22 14.56
N LEU A 35 -27.20 35.10 15.23
CA LEU A 35 -27.26 36.52 14.88
C LEU A 35 -26.01 37.28 15.30
N GLY A 36 -25.37 36.89 16.40
CA GLY A 36 -24.10 37.46 16.88
C GLY A 36 -22.99 37.26 15.86
N HIS A 37 -22.90 36.05 15.29
CA HIS A 37 -21.86 35.69 14.33
C HIS A 37 -22.21 35.94 12.86
N ALA A 38 -23.50 36.07 12.50
CA ALA A 38 -23.91 36.29 11.10
C ALA A 38 -23.45 37.63 10.50
N LEU A 39 -23.04 38.59 11.32
CA LEU A 39 -22.57 39.91 10.87
C LEU A 39 -21.06 40.13 11.05
N GLU A 40 -20.38 39.22 11.73
CA GLU A 40 -18.95 39.30 11.97
C GLU A 40 -18.23 38.40 10.96
N GLU A 41 -17.74 39.00 9.87
CA GLU A 41 -16.81 38.31 8.97
C GLU A 41 -15.50 38.10 9.74
N LEU A 42 -15.24 36.85 10.15
CA LEU A 42 -13.96 36.50 10.79
C LEU A 42 -12.80 36.86 9.87
N SER A 43 -11.86 37.63 10.39
CA SER A 43 -10.62 37.91 9.66
C SER A 43 -9.78 36.63 9.50
N GLU A 44 -8.88 36.58 8.50
CA GLU A 44 -7.97 35.43 8.30
C GLU A 44 -7.16 35.09 9.58
N GLU A 45 -6.85 36.10 10.38
CA GLU A 45 -6.11 35.97 11.63
C GLU A 45 -6.98 35.36 12.75
N GLU A 46 -8.28 35.69 12.79
CA GLU A 46 -9.24 35.11 13.74
C GLU A 46 -9.63 33.68 13.36
N LEU A 47 -9.72 33.37 12.05
CA LEU A 47 -9.92 32.00 11.57
C LEU A 47 -8.79 31.06 12.01
N VAL A 48 -7.54 31.51 11.88
CA VAL A 48 -6.38 30.74 12.35
C VAL A 48 -6.43 30.57 13.86
N LYS A 49 -6.82 31.61 14.60
CA LYS A 49 -6.93 31.56 16.06
C LYS A 49 -8.05 30.62 16.52
N GLU A 50 -9.20 30.59 15.84
CA GLU A 50 -10.30 29.66 16.11
C GLU A 50 -9.86 28.21 15.93
N GLN A 51 -9.18 27.93 14.81
CA GLN A 51 -8.66 26.62 14.51
C GLN A 51 -7.65 26.16 15.58
N GLN A 52 -6.84 27.08 16.10
CA GLN A 52 -5.87 26.78 17.15
C GLN A 52 -6.52 26.56 18.52
N ARG A 53 -7.65 27.20 18.84
CA ARG A 53 -8.40 26.93 20.08
C ARG A 53 -8.98 25.52 20.13
N HIS A 54 -9.44 25.00 18.98
CA HIS A 54 -9.88 23.60 18.87
C HIS A 54 -8.74 22.60 19.06
N GLU A 55 -7.51 22.95 18.64
CA GLU A 55 -6.32 22.09 18.85
C GLU A 55 -5.84 22.10 20.32
N ASP A 56 -6.10 23.18 21.06
CA ASP A 56 -5.68 23.32 22.47
C ASP A 56 -6.70 22.74 23.48
N GLU A 57 -7.96 22.51 23.10
CA GLU A 57 -9.00 21.88 23.96
C GLU A 57 -8.93 20.33 23.96
N ASP A 58 -8.14 19.73 23.07
CA ASP A 58 -7.94 18.27 23.00
C ASP A 58 -6.97 17.71 24.08
N GLU A 59 -6.40 18.56 24.96
CA GLU A 59 -5.46 18.11 26.00
C GLU A 59 -6.10 17.73 27.35
N GLU A 60 -7.41 17.92 27.55
CA GLU A 60 -8.10 17.55 28.80
C GLU A 60 -9.41 16.77 28.60
N GLU A 61 -9.40 15.74 27.76
CA GLU A 61 -10.36 14.64 27.90
C GLU A 61 -9.66 13.31 27.63
N GLU A 62 -9.41 12.52 28.70
CA GLU A 62 -9.19 11.07 28.59
C GLU A 62 -10.52 10.39 28.16
N GLY A 63 -11.08 10.84 27.04
CA GLY A 63 -12.14 10.19 26.29
C GLY A 63 -11.49 9.39 25.18
N GLU A 64 -11.91 8.14 25.03
CA GLU A 64 -11.48 7.20 24.00
C GLU A 64 -11.24 7.93 22.65
N VAL A 65 -9.98 8.17 22.33
CA VAL A 65 -9.59 8.66 21.00
C VAL A 65 -10.05 7.57 20.04
N ASP A 66 -11.19 7.78 19.39
CA ASP A 66 -11.63 6.94 18.30
C ASP A 66 -10.47 6.92 17.29
N GLU A 67 -9.72 5.81 17.27
CA GLU A 67 -8.57 5.65 16.39
C GLU A 67 -9.06 5.87 14.97
N VAL A 68 -8.74 7.04 14.40
CA VAL A 68 -9.04 7.32 13.00
C VAL A 68 -8.48 6.15 12.19
N PRO A 69 -9.31 5.40 11.44
CA PRO A 69 -8.86 4.14 10.84
C PRO A 69 -7.66 4.38 9.94
N ALA A 70 -6.48 3.96 10.39
CA ALA A 70 -5.27 4.12 9.62
C ALA A 70 -5.37 3.30 8.32
N LEU A 71 -4.99 3.90 7.20
CA LEU A 71 -4.99 3.21 5.91
C LEU A 71 -3.82 2.21 5.85
N THR A 72 -4.06 0.99 6.33
CA THR A 72 -3.06 -0.08 6.41
C THR A 72 -2.90 -0.85 5.08
N VAL A 73 -1.76 -1.55 4.93
CA VAL A 73 -1.53 -2.51 3.84
C VAL A 73 -2.67 -3.53 3.73
N THR A 74 -3.15 -4.05 4.86
CA THR A 74 -4.27 -4.99 4.91
C THR A 74 -5.57 -4.34 4.44
N GLY A 75 -5.85 -3.10 4.89
CA GLY A 75 -7.02 -2.33 4.47
C GLY A 75 -7.04 -2.07 2.96
N ILE A 76 -5.91 -1.65 2.39
CA ILE A 76 -5.78 -1.42 0.95
C ILE A 76 -6.01 -2.73 0.17
N ASN A 77 -5.38 -3.84 0.57
CA ASN A 77 -5.59 -5.13 -0.11
C ASN A 77 -7.06 -5.58 -0.05
N LYS A 78 -7.73 -5.40 1.09
CA LYS A 78 -9.17 -5.68 1.22
C LYS A 78 -10.00 -4.83 0.26
N GLY A 79 -9.72 -3.53 0.17
CA GLY A 79 -10.38 -2.63 -0.78
C GLY A 79 -10.18 -3.05 -2.24
N LEU A 80 -8.95 -3.40 -2.62
CA LEU A 80 -8.64 -3.89 -3.98
C LEU A 80 -9.38 -5.19 -4.32
N LEU A 81 -9.49 -6.10 -3.34
CA LEU A 81 -10.24 -7.34 -3.50
C LEU A 81 -11.74 -7.07 -3.67
N LEU A 82 -12.31 -6.13 -2.91
CA LEU A 82 -13.71 -5.71 -3.08
C LEU A 82 -13.96 -5.12 -4.47
N CYS A 83 -13.08 -4.25 -4.98
CA CYS A 83 -13.21 -3.73 -6.34
C CYS A 83 -13.25 -4.86 -7.38
N ARG A 84 -12.40 -5.87 -7.24
CA ARG A 84 -12.41 -7.06 -8.11
C ARG A 84 -13.72 -7.83 -7.97
N GLY A 85 -14.15 -8.12 -6.75
CA GLY A 85 -15.40 -8.83 -6.49
C GLY A 85 -16.62 -8.12 -7.10
N THR A 86 -16.68 -6.79 -7.01
CA THR A 86 -17.75 -6.01 -7.65
C THR A 86 -17.72 -6.11 -9.18
N MET A 87 -16.53 -6.06 -9.79
CA MET A 87 -16.39 -6.21 -11.24
C MET A 87 -16.82 -7.60 -11.71
N ASP A 88 -16.42 -8.65 -11.00
CA ASP A 88 -16.78 -10.04 -11.31
C ASP A 88 -18.29 -10.26 -11.10
N TYR A 89 -18.84 -9.74 -10.01
CA TYR A 89 -20.28 -9.85 -9.71
C TYR A 89 -21.15 -9.27 -10.82
N PHE A 90 -20.91 -8.01 -11.22
CA PHE A 90 -21.71 -7.39 -12.30
C PHE A 90 -21.41 -7.98 -13.67
N PHE A 91 -20.25 -8.60 -13.88
CA PHE A 91 -20.00 -9.35 -15.09
C PHE A 91 -20.89 -10.60 -15.19
N ASP A 92 -21.08 -11.30 -14.07
CA ASP A 92 -21.83 -12.56 -14.02
C ASP A 92 -23.36 -12.36 -14.01
N ILE A 93 -23.86 -11.35 -13.30
CA ILE A 93 -25.30 -11.16 -13.12
C ILE A 93 -25.97 -10.29 -14.20
N ASP A 94 -25.20 -9.52 -14.97
CA ASP A 94 -25.75 -8.59 -15.95
C ASP A 94 -26.08 -9.31 -17.27
N PRO A 95 -27.36 -9.32 -17.72
CA PRO A 95 -27.73 -9.90 -19.01
C PRO A 95 -27.10 -9.19 -20.22
N SER A 96 -26.63 -7.94 -20.05
CA SER A 96 -25.96 -7.14 -21.06
C SER A 96 -24.44 -7.16 -20.84
N ILE A 97 -23.74 -7.95 -21.66
CA ILE A 97 -22.28 -8.02 -21.66
C ILE A 97 -21.66 -6.63 -21.94
N GLU A 98 -22.25 -5.86 -22.85
CA GLU A 98 -21.75 -4.52 -23.18
C GLU A 98 -21.76 -3.60 -21.95
N ARG A 99 -22.84 -3.62 -21.17
CA ARG A 99 -22.97 -2.79 -19.97
C ARG A 99 -22.00 -3.23 -18.88
N SER A 100 -21.86 -4.53 -18.63
CA SER A 100 -20.92 -5.03 -17.61
C SER A 100 -19.46 -4.79 -17.99
N VAL A 101 -19.11 -4.93 -19.27
CA VAL A 101 -17.77 -4.59 -19.79
C VAL A 101 -17.49 -3.10 -19.65
N ASN A 102 -18.46 -2.24 -19.97
CA ASN A 102 -18.31 -0.80 -19.81
C ASN A 102 -18.14 -0.39 -18.33
N PHE A 103 -18.92 -1.00 -17.44
CA PHE A 103 -18.75 -0.84 -15.99
C PHE A 103 -17.35 -1.26 -15.53
N ASN A 104 -16.89 -2.46 -15.91
CA ASN A 104 -15.57 -2.96 -15.55
C ASN A 104 -14.45 -2.05 -16.07
N ARG A 105 -14.59 -1.51 -17.29
CA ARG A 105 -13.63 -0.55 -17.83
C ARG A 105 -13.57 0.73 -16.99
N ALA A 106 -14.71 1.26 -16.56
CA ALA A 106 -14.76 2.45 -15.72
C ALA A 106 -14.11 2.20 -14.34
N ILE A 107 -14.41 1.06 -13.71
CA ILE A 107 -13.88 0.73 -12.39
C ILE A 107 -12.39 0.38 -12.41
N LYS A 108 -11.87 -0.23 -13.48
CA LYS A 108 -10.45 -0.64 -13.58
C LYS A 108 -9.43 0.47 -13.29
N GLN A 109 -9.78 1.73 -13.57
CA GLN A 109 -8.90 2.87 -13.34
C GLN A 109 -8.90 3.35 -11.89
N VAL A 110 -10.02 3.19 -11.17
CA VAL A 110 -10.21 3.66 -9.78
C VAL A 110 -9.16 3.10 -8.79
N PRO A 111 -8.84 1.79 -8.78
CA PRO A 111 -7.91 1.23 -7.80
C PRO A 111 -6.42 1.54 -8.08
N THR A 112 -6.08 2.22 -9.17
CA THR A 112 -4.67 2.48 -9.55
C THR A 112 -3.93 3.29 -8.50
N PHE A 113 -4.54 4.35 -7.96
CA PHE A 113 -3.96 5.16 -6.88
C PHE A 113 -3.62 4.32 -5.64
N TYR A 114 -4.53 3.43 -5.24
CA TYR A 114 -4.33 2.54 -4.09
C TYR A 114 -3.26 1.47 -4.35
N LYS A 115 -3.07 1.03 -5.60
CA LYS A 115 -1.97 0.12 -5.96
C LYS A 115 -0.61 0.80 -5.81
N GLU A 116 -0.48 2.06 -6.25
CA GLU A 116 0.76 2.81 -6.05
C GLU A 116 1.02 3.09 -4.57
N LEU A 117 -0.01 3.47 -3.82
CA LEU A 117 0.08 3.66 -2.38
C LEU A 117 0.51 2.37 -1.66
N LEU A 118 -0.02 1.22 -2.07
CA LEU A 118 0.40 -0.09 -1.54
C LEU A 118 1.89 -0.36 -1.76
N LYS A 119 2.44 -0.01 -2.93
CA LYS A 119 3.88 -0.15 -3.21
C LYS A 119 4.69 0.73 -2.26
N GLU A 120 4.23 1.96 -2.03
CA GLU A 120 4.88 2.89 -1.11
C GLU A 120 4.90 2.37 0.32
N LEU A 121 3.75 1.94 0.85
CA LEU A 121 3.68 1.37 2.21
C LEU A 121 4.58 0.14 2.35
N LYS A 122 4.59 -0.74 1.34
CA LYS A 122 5.48 -1.92 1.35
C LYS A 122 6.95 -1.52 1.36
N ARG A 123 7.32 -0.47 0.62
CA ARG A 123 8.69 0.06 0.60
C ARG A 123 9.09 0.59 1.97
N GLN A 124 8.21 1.35 2.63
CA GLN A 124 8.47 1.89 3.97
C GLN A 124 8.65 0.77 5.00
N VAL A 125 7.82 -0.26 4.96
CA VAL A 125 7.94 -1.43 5.85
C VAL A 125 9.20 -2.24 5.56
N ALA A 126 9.63 -2.32 4.30
CA ALA A 126 10.83 -3.05 3.89
C ALA A 126 12.14 -2.31 4.21
N GLN A 127 12.10 -1.01 4.51
CA GLN A 127 13.30 -0.26 4.86
C GLN A 127 13.74 -0.60 6.29
N PRO A 128 14.96 -1.13 6.49
CA PRO A 128 15.47 -1.38 7.83
C PRO A 128 15.68 -0.04 8.56
N PRO A 129 15.41 0.01 9.88
CA PRO A 129 15.65 1.22 10.64
C PRO A 129 17.15 1.53 10.64
N ILE A 130 17.49 2.82 10.58
CA ILE A 130 18.89 3.27 10.50
C ILE A 130 19.75 2.76 11.66
N SER A 131 19.13 2.48 12.81
CA SER A 131 19.77 1.90 13.99
C SER A 131 20.47 0.57 13.73
N MET A 132 20.02 -0.22 12.75
CA MET A 132 20.69 -1.48 12.37
C MET A 132 22.11 -1.26 11.82
N PHE A 133 22.40 -0.10 11.21
CA PHE A 133 23.73 0.21 10.66
C PHE A 133 24.71 0.71 11.73
N PHE A 134 24.23 1.09 12.91
CA PHE A 134 25.05 1.58 14.02
C PHE A 134 25.37 0.49 15.06
N LEU A 135 24.96 -0.75 14.83
CA LEU A 135 25.28 -1.86 15.73
C LEU A 135 26.79 -2.20 15.62
N PRO A 136 27.50 -2.29 16.76
CA PRO A 136 28.90 -2.70 16.74
C PRO A 136 29.03 -4.13 16.20
N PRO A 137 30.08 -4.44 15.42
CA PRO A 137 30.27 -5.76 14.88
C PRO A 137 30.29 -6.79 16.02
N SER A 138 29.35 -7.73 15.96
CA SER A 138 29.29 -8.84 16.91
C SER A 138 30.61 -9.58 16.82
N THR A 139 31.40 -9.54 17.90
CA THR A 139 32.67 -10.26 17.97
C THR A 139 32.39 -11.74 17.75
N PRO A 140 33.02 -12.39 16.76
CA PRO A 140 32.86 -13.83 16.59
C PRO A 140 33.41 -14.50 17.84
N SER A 141 32.54 -15.24 18.54
CA SER A 141 32.93 -16.11 19.65
C SER A 141 34.08 -17.02 19.18
N PRO A 142 35.18 -17.14 19.94
CA PRO A 142 36.27 -18.02 19.58
C PRO A 142 35.75 -19.46 19.52
N THR A 143 35.73 -20.02 18.33
CA THR A 143 35.54 -21.46 18.13
C THR A 143 36.77 -22.17 18.72
N PRO A 144 36.59 -23.21 19.55
CA PRO A 144 37.72 -24.01 20.03
C PRO A 144 38.40 -24.70 18.85
N SER A 145 39.68 -24.41 18.66
CA SER A 145 40.54 -24.96 17.62
C SER A 145 40.57 -26.50 17.65
N THR A 146 40.18 -27.12 16.54
CA THR A 146 40.44 -28.53 16.23
C THR A 146 41.96 -28.76 16.06
N PRO A 147 42.55 -29.86 16.58
CA PRO A 147 43.99 -30.09 16.51
C PRO A 147 44.48 -30.34 15.08
N ALA A 148 45.64 -29.77 14.79
CA ALA A 148 46.35 -29.83 13.51
C ALA A 148 46.59 -31.27 12.99
N ARG A 149 46.19 -31.51 11.74
CA ARG A 149 46.62 -32.68 10.95
C ARG A 149 48.02 -32.43 10.41
N LYS A 150 48.95 -33.35 10.68
CA LYS A 150 50.35 -33.34 10.19
C LYS A 150 50.44 -33.23 8.66
N PRO A 151 51.49 -32.58 8.10
CA PRO A 151 51.72 -32.51 6.66
C PRO A 151 52.24 -33.85 6.11
N GLN A 152 51.72 -34.29 4.96
CA GLN A 152 52.32 -35.36 4.14
C GLN A 152 53.06 -34.75 2.92
N PRO A 153 54.18 -35.35 2.47
CA PRO A 153 55.01 -34.86 1.37
C PRO A 153 54.39 -35.14 -0.03
N PRO A 154 54.84 -34.43 -1.09
CA PRO A 154 54.21 -34.46 -2.41
C PRO A 154 54.63 -35.70 -3.20
N VAL A 155 53.67 -36.41 -3.78
CA VAL A 155 53.93 -37.55 -4.67
C VAL A 155 53.26 -37.31 -6.02
N HIS A 156 54.11 -37.06 -7.02
CA HIS A 156 53.97 -37.24 -8.47
C HIS A 156 52.63 -36.92 -9.19
N ALA A 157 52.71 -35.93 -10.08
CA ALA A 157 51.79 -35.71 -11.20
C ALA A 157 51.95 -36.77 -12.30
N PRO A 158 50.87 -37.18 -13.00
CA PRO A 158 50.96 -37.81 -14.32
C PRO A 158 50.94 -36.78 -15.48
N PRO A 159 51.58 -37.09 -16.62
CA PRO A 159 51.80 -36.18 -17.77
C PRO A 159 50.59 -36.05 -18.72
N PRO A 160 50.60 -35.05 -19.63
CA PRO A 160 49.52 -34.77 -20.57
C PRO A 160 49.52 -35.74 -21.78
N PRO A 161 48.37 -35.95 -22.44
CA PRO A 161 48.35 -36.45 -23.82
C PRO A 161 48.49 -35.29 -24.83
N ASP A 162 49.51 -35.41 -25.68
CA ASP A 162 49.77 -34.55 -26.85
C ASP A 162 48.92 -34.95 -28.08
N SER A 163 48.69 -33.95 -28.94
CA SER A 163 48.58 -34.01 -30.42
C SER A 163 47.37 -34.72 -31.05
N ASP A 164 46.78 -34.28 -32.17
CA ASP A 164 46.90 -33.11 -33.06
C ASP A 164 45.76 -33.24 -34.12
N SER A 165 45.64 -32.21 -34.98
CA SER A 165 45.03 -32.19 -36.32
C SER A 165 43.59 -31.68 -36.51
N ASP A 166 43.52 -30.35 -36.63
CA ASP A 166 43.02 -29.55 -37.77
C ASP A 166 42.06 -30.17 -38.81
N MET A 167 41.00 -29.42 -39.12
CA MET A 167 40.63 -28.86 -40.44
C MET A 167 39.15 -28.44 -40.37
N ASP A 168 38.83 -27.15 -40.19
CA ASP A 168 38.73 -26.14 -41.25
C ASP A 168 37.62 -26.45 -42.29
N ASN A 169 36.43 -25.87 -42.11
CA ASN A 169 35.81 -25.04 -43.16
C ASN A 169 34.53 -24.30 -42.67
N PRO A 170 34.21 -23.11 -43.23
CA PRO A 170 33.34 -22.07 -42.68
C PRO A 170 31.94 -22.02 -43.36
N PRO A 171 31.06 -21.03 -43.04
CA PRO A 171 29.64 -21.09 -43.32
C PRO A 171 29.26 -20.41 -44.65
N PRO A 172 28.03 -20.61 -45.16
CA PRO A 172 27.44 -19.69 -46.12
C PRO A 172 26.35 -18.81 -45.48
N ALA A 173 26.40 -17.55 -45.91
CA ALA A 173 25.55 -16.43 -45.53
C ALA A 173 24.13 -16.48 -46.12
N ALA A 174 23.29 -15.61 -45.56
CA ALA A 174 21.87 -15.35 -45.87
C ALA A 174 21.57 -14.95 -47.33
N PRO A 175 20.28 -14.85 -47.68
CA PRO A 175 19.73 -13.50 -47.84
C PRO A 175 18.31 -13.26 -47.27
N SER A 176 18.02 -11.97 -47.02
CA SER A 176 16.76 -11.30 -46.65
C SER A 176 15.55 -11.73 -47.51
N SER A 177 14.28 -11.64 -47.07
CA SER A 177 13.54 -10.43 -46.66
C SER A 177 12.17 -10.78 -46.03
N ASP A 178 11.62 -9.78 -45.33
CA ASP A 178 10.19 -9.48 -45.09
C ASP A 178 9.49 -9.98 -43.82
N LEU A 179 9.23 -8.98 -42.95
CA LEU A 179 7.96 -8.64 -42.31
C LEU A 179 7.19 -9.76 -41.60
N LEU A 180 7.15 -9.72 -40.26
CA LEU A 180 5.90 -9.52 -39.52
C LEU A 180 6.17 -8.99 -38.10
N LEU A 181 5.55 -7.85 -37.83
CA LEU A 181 5.36 -7.21 -36.54
C LEU A 181 4.28 -8.00 -35.78
N SER A 182 4.51 -8.42 -34.53
CA SER A 182 3.51 -8.30 -33.46
C SER A 182 4.06 -8.78 -32.11
N SER A 183 3.94 -7.88 -31.14
CA SER A 183 3.94 -8.04 -29.70
C SER A 183 3.56 -9.42 -29.15
N ALA A 184 4.39 -9.90 -28.23
CA ALA A 184 3.95 -10.66 -27.06
C ALA A 184 4.92 -10.36 -25.90
N SER A 185 4.52 -9.39 -25.08
CA SER A 185 5.12 -9.07 -23.79
C SER A 185 4.01 -9.22 -22.75
N SER A 186 4.35 -9.77 -21.58
CA SER A 186 3.53 -9.82 -20.37
C SER A 186 2.54 -10.99 -20.22
N GLU A 187 3.05 -12.22 -20.05
CA GLU A 187 2.24 -13.33 -19.49
C GLU A 187 3.02 -14.26 -18.52
N ALA A 188 4.26 -13.91 -18.13
CA ALA A 188 5.09 -14.79 -17.29
C ALA A 188 5.15 -14.43 -15.80
N GLU A 189 4.57 -13.31 -15.36
CA GLU A 189 4.67 -12.87 -13.95
C GLU A 189 3.40 -13.16 -13.10
N GLU A 190 2.29 -13.57 -13.70
CA GLU A 190 1.02 -13.79 -12.96
C GLU A 190 0.98 -15.13 -12.21
N GLU A 191 1.70 -16.15 -12.67
CA GLU A 191 1.68 -17.49 -12.03
C GLU A 191 2.52 -17.54 -10.74
N ASN A 192 3.55 -16.70 -10.62
CA ASN A 192 4.42 -16.72 -9.45
C ASN A 192 3.75 -16.07 -8.22
N PHE A 193 2.74 -15.23 -8.43
CA PHE A 193 2.04 -14.52 -7.34
C PHE A 193 1.01 -15.42 -6.64
N ILE A 194 0.42 -16.39 -7.34
CA ILE A 194 -0.56 -17.32 -6.77
C ILE A 194 0.13 -18.35 -5.85
N PHE A 195 1.34 -18.80 -6.19
CA PHE A 195 2.06 -19.78 -5.37
C PHE A 195 2.55 -19.19 -4.03
N ILE A 196 2.99 -17.92 -4.02
CA ILE A 196 3.52 -17.26 -2.81
C ILE A 196 2.40 -17.01 -1.77
N LEU A 197 1.15 -16.79 -2.20
CA LEU A 197 0.03 -16.53 -1.28
C LEU A 197 -0.59 -17.80 -0.67
N ALA A 198 -0.38 -18.96 -1.29
CA ALA A 198 -0.92 -20.23 -0.79
C ALA A 198 -0.02 -20.91 0.26
N ASN A 199 1.26 -20.53 0.36
CA ASN A 199 2.20 -21.21 1.25
C ASN A 199 3.34 -20.27 1.73
N PRO A 200 3.12 -19.45 2.77
CA PRO A 200 4.08 -18.42 3.21
C PRO A 200 5.38 -18.98 3.83
N GLY A 201 5.60 -20.30 3.82
CA GLY A 201 6.75 -20.98 4.43
C GLY A 201 7.78 -21.58 3.47
N GLN A 202 7.60 -21.48 2.14
CA GLN A 202 8.53 -22.06 1.16
C GLN A 202 9.23 -20.96 0.35
N LEU A 203 10.22 -20.32 0.97
CA LEU A 203 11.15 -19.43 0.27
C LEU A 203 12.55 -20.06 0.21
N PHE A 204 12.77 -21.14 -0.54
CA PHE A 204 14.13 -21.49 -0.96
C PHE A 204 14.14 -22.36 -2.23
N LEU A 205 15.07 -22.00 -3.13
CA LEU A 205 15.51 -22.69 -4.36
C LEU A 205 14.54 -22.46 -5.55
N THR A 206 14.95 -21.89 -6.68
CA THR A 206 16.11 -22.28 -7.50
C THR A 206 16.66 -21.11 -8.32
N THR A 207 17.96 -20.87 -8.22
CA THR A 207 18.76 -20.32 -9.34
C THR A 207 19.67 -21.44 -9.82
N SER A 208 19.56 -21.86 -11.07
CA SER A 208 20.69 -22.36 -11.86
C SER A 208 20.38 -22.30 -13.35
#